data_AF-A0A7W7AKT0-F1
#
_entry.id   AF-A0A7W7AKT0-F1
#
_cell.length_a   1.000
_cell.length_b   1.000
_cell.length_c   1.000
_cell.angle_alpha   90.00
_cell.angle_beta   90.00
_cell.angle_gamma   90.00
#
_symmetry.space_group_name_H-M   'P 1'
#
loop_
_entity.id
_entity.type
_entity.pdbx_description
1 polymer ?
#
loop_
_entity_poly.entity_id
_entity_poly.type
_entity_poly.pdbx_seq_one_letter_code
_entity_poly.pdbx_strand_id
1 'polypeptide(L)'
;MTEAATCAAKAAHSSTFSVARMMGLTTAATMLGGQSELAEALGIQPRSLRAKFSAERGVSDDDLRSAADALDRQAKRIMAHAEKLRTEAAAA
;
A
#
# COMPACT_ATOMS: atom_id res chain seq x y z
N MET A 1 -35.74 16.15 24.70
CA MET A 1 -35.24 14.83 24.24
C MET A 1 -34.37 15.10 23.04
N THR A 2 -33.08 14.84 23.18
CA THR A 2 -31.98 15.31 22.34
C THR A 2 -31.92 14.56 21.01
N GLU A 3 -31.56 15.28 19.95
CA GLU A 3 -31.51 14.87 18.55
C GLU A 3 -30.59 13.66 18.29
N ALA A 4 -31.08 12.73 17.47
CA ALA A 4 -30.32 11.58 17.00
C ALA A 4 -29.23 12.04 16.02
N ALA A 5 -27.97 11.82 16.40
CA ALA A 5 -26.80 12.15 15.60
C ALA A 5 -26.87 11.50 14.21
N THR A 6 -26.75 12.33 13.18
CA THR A 6 -26.67 11.95 11.77
C THR A 6 -25.45 11.04 11.56
N CYS A 7 -25.65 9.79 11.15
CA CYS A 7 -24.57 8.93 10.71
C CYS A 7 -23.89 9.57 9.50
N ALA A 8 -22.67 10.09 9.69
CA ALA A 8 -21.83 10.58 8.60
C ALA A 8 -21.69 9.49 7.53
N ALA A 9 -22.06 9.81 6.30
CA ALA A 9 -21.93 8.90 5.17
C ALA A 9 -20.46 8.48 5.03
N LYS A 10 -20.17 7.21 5.32
CA LYS A 10 -18.85 6.61 5.07
C LYS A 10 -18.55 6.79 3.59
N ALA A 11 -17.46 7.48 3.26
CA ALA A 11 -17.01 7.65 1.89
C ALA A 11 -17.04 6.29 1.18
N ALA A 12 -17.81 6.19 0.11
CA ALA A 12 -17.90 4.98 -0.68
C ALA A 12 -16.55 4.76 -1.35
N HIS A 13 -15.68 3.95 -0.74
CA HIS A 13 -14.50 3.44 -1.41
C HIS A 13 -14.99 2.66 -2.64
N SER A 14 -14.87 3.24 -3.83
CA SER A 14 -15.18 2.53 -5.06
C SER A 14 -14.12 1.46 -5.26
N SER A 15 -14.41 0.23 -4.85
CA SER A 15 -13.56 -0.91 -5.14
C SER A 15 -13.94 -1.45 -6.51
N THR A 16 -12.99 -1.42 -7.44
CA THR A 16 -13.20 -1.93 -8.79
C THR A 16 -12.51 -3.27 -8.92
N PHE A 17 -13.20 -4.26 -9.49
CA PHE A 17 -12.59 -5.52 -9.92
C PHE A 17 -11.81 -5.27 -11.21
N SER A 18 -10.49 -5.08 -11.08
CA SER A 18 -9.60 -4.88 -12.21
C SER A 18 -8.34 -5.69 -12.01
N VAL A 19 -8.04 -6.55 -13.00
CA VAL A 19 -6.82 -7.36 -13.02
C VAL A 19 -5.58 -6.47 -12.94
N ALA A 20 -5.55 -5.35 -13.65
CA ALA A 20 -4.44 -4.41 -13.61
C ALA A 20 -4.17 -3.87 -12.19
N ARG A 21 -5.24 -3.52 -11.45
CA ARG A 21 -5.11 -3.01 -10.08
C ARG A 21 -4.62 -4.07 -9.10
N MET A 22 -5.11 -5.30 -9.22
CA MET A 22 -4.66 -6.44 -8.42
C MET A 22 -3.20 -6.80 -8.73
N MET A 23 -2.82 -6.82 -10.00
CA MET A 23 -1.44 -7.05 -10.43
C MET A 23 -0.52 -5.95 -9.93
N GLY A 24 -0.94 -4.68 -9.98
CA GLY A 24 -0.19 -3.56 -9.41
C GLY A 24 0.10 -3.73 -7.93
N LEU A 25 -0.90 -4.14 -7.12
CA LEU A 25 -0.68 -4.46 -5.71
C LEU A 25 0.25 -5.67 -5.51
N THR A 26 0.10 -6.72 -6.34
CA THR A 26 0.97 -7.91 -6.24
C THR A 26 2.43 -7.53 -6.50
N THR A 27 2.69 -6.73 -7.53
CA THR A 27 4.03 -6.21 -7.81
C THR A 27 4.54 -5.31 -6.68
N ALA A 28 3.70 -4.43 -6.13
CA ALA A 28 4.06 -3.61 -4.98
C ALA A 28 4.46 -4.46 -3.77
N ALA A 29 3.75 -5.55 -3.48
CA ALA A 29 4.13 -6.49 -2.44
C ALA A 29 5.54 -7.06 -2.68
N THR A 30 5.85 -7.50 -3.91
CA THR A 30 7.18 -8.02 -4.24
C THR A 30 8.27 -6.97 -4.03
N MET A 31 8.03 -5.72 -4.45
CA MET A 31 9.00 -4.63 -4.33
C MET A 31 9.22 -4.17 -2.87
N LEU A 32 8.19 -4.27 -2.03
CA LEU A 32 8.28 -3.92 -0.61
C LEU A 32 8.92 -5.03 0.24
N GLY A 33 9.08 -6.24 -0.30
CA GLY A 33 9.65 -7.39 0.43
C GLY A 33 8.63 -8.42 0.89
N GLY A 34 7.35 -8.28 0.50
CA GLY A 34 6.33 -9.30 0.67
C GLY A 34 4.93 -8.73 0.96
N GLN A 35 3.96 -9.64 1.10
CA GLN A 35 2.57 -9.28 1.42
C GLN A 35 2.42 -8.71 2.85
N SER A 36 3.29 -9.08 3.79
CA SER A 36 3.24 -8.55 5.16
C SER A 36 3.54 -7.06 5.18
N GLU A 37 4.62 -6.65 4.51
CA GLU A 37 5.04 -5.24 4.39
C GLU A 37 3.98 -4.40 3.67
N LEU A 38 3.35 -4.96 2.63
CA LEU A 38 2.24 -4.31 1.97
C LEU A 38 1.01 -4.19 2.88
N ALA A 39 0.68 -5.21 3.67
CA ALA A 39 -0.46 -5.15 4.60
C ALA A 39 -0.25 -4.04 5.65
N GLU A 40 0.96 -3.93 6.19
CA GLU A 40 1.35 -2.85 7.10
C GLU A 40 1.25 -1.48 6.42
N ALA A 41 1.79 -1.35 5.21
CA ALA A 41 1.73 -0.11 4.43
C ALA A 41 0.30 0.36 4.14
N LEU A 42 -0.64 -0.57 3.94
CA LEU A 42 -2.06 -0.31 3.71
C LEU A 42 -2.85 -0.14 5.03
N GLY A 43 -2.24 -0.41 6.19
CA GLY A 43 -2.92 -0.36 7.48
C GLY A 43 -4.02 -1.43 7.63
N ILE A 44 -3.87 -2.57 6.97
CA ILE A 44 -4.87 -3.65 6.96
C ILE A 44 -4.31 -4.97 7.46
N GLN A 45 -5.20 -5.86 7.91
CA GLN A 45 -4.83 -7.21 8.31
C GLN A 45 -4.49 -8.09 7.08
N PRO A 46 -3.60 -9.09 7.21
CA PRO A 46 -3.25 -10.00 6.12
C PRO A 46 -4.45 -10.70 5.46
N ARG A 47 -5.49 -11.03 6.24
CA ARG A 47 -6.74 -11.61 5.71
C ARG A 47 -7.45 -10.63 4.76
N SER A 48 -7.51 -9.35 5.13
CA SER A 48 -8.11 -8.31 4.30
C SER A 48 -7.31 -8.10 3.02
N LEU A 49 -5.97 -8.18 3.10
CA LEU A 49 -5.11 -8.11 1.93
C LEU A 49 -5.35 -9.28 0.97
N ARG A 50 -5.46 -10.52 1.49
CA ARG A 50 -5.79 -11.70 0.68
C ARG A 50 -7.10 -11.55 -0.09
N ALA A 51 -8.15 -11.01 0.55
CA ALA A 51 -9.43 -10.77 -0.10
C ALA A 51 -9.36 -9.73 -1.25
N LYS A 52 -8.35 -8.85 -1.25
CA LYS A 52 -8.10 -7.91 -2.36
C LYS A 52 -7.40 -8.60 -3.52
N PHE A 53 -6.48 -9.54 -3.23
CA PHE A 53 -5.80 -10.34 -4.25
C PHE A 53 -6.68 -11.40 -4.89
N SER A 54 -7.60 -12.01 -4.14
CA SER A 54 -8.51 -13.05 -4.64
C SER A 54 -9.70 -12.51 -5.44
N ALA A 55 -9.74 -11.20 -5.72
CA ALA A 55 -10.87 -10.53 -6.34
C ALA A 55 -12.19 -10.71 -5.56
N GLU A 56 -12.15 -10.85 -4.23
CA GLU A 56 -13.36 -10.93 -3.39
C GLU A 56 -13.89 -9.55 -2.99
N ARG A 57 -13.00 -8.56 -2.78
CA ARG A 57 -13.39 -7.19 -2.35
C ARG A 57 -13.02 -6.06 -3.32
N GLY A 58 -12.34 -6.36 -4.41
CA GLY A 58 -11.82 -5.36 -5.35
C GLY A 58 -10.72 -4.48 -4.72
N VAL A 59 -10.05 -3.70 -5.56
CA VAL A 59 -8.94 -2.82 -5.13
C VAL A 59 -9.41 -1.38 -5.23
N SER A 60 -9.39 -0.65 -4.10
CA SER A 60 -9.81 0.75 -4.05
C SER A 60 -8.70 1.70 -4.49
N ASP A 61 -9.02 2.96 -4.80
CA ASP A 61 -8.00 3.97 -5.16
C ASP A 61 -7.09 4.30 -3.99
N ASP A 62 -7.60 4.24 -2.76
CA ASP A 62 -6.80 4.44 -1.57
C ASP A 62 -5.75 3.34 -1.40
N ASP A 63 -6.07 2.09 -1.74
CA ASP A 63 -5.08 1.00 -1.74
C ASP A 63 -3.91 1.28 -2.67
N LEU A 64 -4.21 1.78 -3.87
CA LEU A 64 -3.18 2.10 -4.86
C LEU A 64 -2.33 3.28 -4.40
N ARG A 65 -2.96 4.33 -3.87
CA ARG A 65 -2.25 5.50 -3.33
C ARG A 65 -1.37 5.11 -2.14
N SER A 66 -1.88 4.34 -1.19
CA SER A 66 -1.09 3.86 -0.05
C SER A 66 0.07 2.95 -0.45
N ALA A 67 -0.13 2.07 -1.45
CA ALA A 67 0.94 1.25 -1.99
C ALA A 67 2.02 2.11 -2.69
N ALA A 68 1.63 3.11 -3.47
CA ALA A 68 2.55 4.04 -4.12
C ALA A 68 3.37 4.82 -3.08
N ASP A 69 2.74 5.38 -2.05
CA ASP A 69 3.44 6.09 -0.97
C ASP A 69 4.46 5.19 -0.25
N ALA A 70 4.13 3.91 -0.06
CA ALA A 70 5.03 2.95 0.55
C ALA A 70 6.24 2.64 -0.33
N LEU A 71 6.02 2.50 -1.65
CA LEU A 71 7.10 2.34 -2.63
C LEU A 71 8.02 3.57 -2.66
N ASP A 72 7.48 4.78 -2.60
CA ASP A 72 8.26 6.02 -2.53
C ASP A 72 9.13 6.07 -1.27
N ARG A 73 8.60 5.65 -0.12
CA ARG A 73 9.39 5.54 1.12
C ARG A 73 10.51 4.50 0.97
N GLN A 74 10.22 3.34 0.36
CA GLN A 74 11.22 2.31 0.13
C GLN A 74 12.30 2.78 -0.84
N ALA A 75 11.94 3.45 -1.93
CA ALA A 75 12.87 4.04 -2.88
C ALA A 75 13.81 5.05 -2.20
N LYS A 76 13.27 5.94 -1.35
CA LYS A 76 14.07 6.89 -0.57
C LYS A 76 15.08 6.18 0.34
N ARG A 77 14.68 5.10 1.02
CA ARG A 77 15.58 4.30 1.86
C ARG A 77 16.71 3.66 1.05
N ILE A 78 16.37 3.05 -0.08
CA ILE A 78 17.34 2.40 -0.97
C ILE A 78 18.33 3.44 -1.52
N MET A 79 17.84 4.58 -2.00
CA MET A 79 18.69 5.66 -2.51
C MET A 79 19.63 6.21 -1.43
N ALA A 80 19.12 6.44 -0.21
CA ALA A 80 19.95 6.88 0.91
C ALA A 80 21.03 5.86 1.27
N HIS A 81 20.72 4.57 1.20
CA HIS A 81 21.72 3.52 1.45
C HIS A 81 22.77 3.45 0.34
N ALA A 82 22.35 3.53 -0.93
CA ALA A 82 23.26 3.58 -2.05
C ALA A 82 24.23 4.78 -1.95
N GLU A 83 23.74 5.94 -1.51
CA GLU A 83 24.59 7.12 -1.32
C GLU A 83 25.63 6.94 -0.21
N LYS A 84 25.25 6.32 0.91
CA LYS A 84 26.21 5.94 1.96
C LYS A 84 27.32 5.06 1.39
N LEU A 85 26.98 4.04 0.60
CA LEU A 85 27.98 3.15 -0.02
C LEU A 85 28.93 3.90 -0.96
N ARG A 86 28.43 4.86 -1.75
CA ARG A 86 29.28 5.70 -2.61
C ARG A 86 30.22 6.59 -1.81
N THR A 87 29.73 7.14 -0.69
CA THR A 87 30.55 7.96 0.21
C THR A 87 31.68 7.14 0.81
N GLU A 88 31.39 5.93 1.33
CA GLU A 88 32.42 5.02 1.86
C GLU A 88 33.43 4.62 0.78
N ALA A 89 32.98 4.34 -0.44
CA ALA A 89 33.87 3.97 -1.55
C ALA A 89 34.79 5.12 -2.01
N ALA A 90 34.37 6.38 -1.86
CA ALA A 90 35.17 7.54 -2.20
C ALA A 90 36.13 7.99 -1.08
N ALA A 91 35.93 7.47 0.14
CA ALA A 91 36.78 7.74 1.30
C ALA A 91 37.97 6.76 1.43
N ALA A 92 38.00 5.71 0.60
CA ALA A 92 39.08 4.72 0.48
C ALA A 92 40.10 5.14 -0.58
#